data_AF-A0A6P2EKX1-F1
#
_entry.id   AF-A0A6P2EKX1-F1
#
_cell.length_a   1.000
_cell.length_b   1.000
_cell.length_c   1.000
_cell.angle_alpha   90.00
_cell.angle_beta   90.00
_cell.angle_gamma   90.00
#
_symmetry.space_group_name_H-M   'P 1'
#
loop_
_entity.id
_entity.type
_entity.pdbx_description
1 polymer ?
#
loop_
_entity_poly.entity_id
_entity_poly.type
_entity_poly.pdbx_seq_one_letter_code
_entity_poly.pdbx_strand_id
1 'polypeptide(L)' 'MRPSTRHHLVHAGWLAAAALALLAVFGLYTRPAFLVGLVDQLWACF' A
#
# COMPACT_ATOMS: atom_id res chain seq x y z
N MET A 1 22.10 -21.95 8.48
CA MET A 1 20.86 -21.17 8.71
C MET A 1 19.72 -22.13 9.01
N ARG A 2 19.15 -22.11 10.22
CA ARG A 2 18.07 -23.03 10.61
C ARG A 2 16.79 -22.71 9.81
N PRO A 3 16.05 -23.72 9.30
CA PRO A 3 14.87 -23.51 8.44
C PRO A 3 13.75 -22.65 9.04
N SER A 4 13.62 -22.60 10.38
CA SER A 4 12.71 -21.68 11.07
C SER A 4 13.06 -20.20 10.83
N THR A 5 14.36 -19.83 10.88
CA THR A 5 14.82 -18.45 10.64
C THR A 5 14.39 -17.91 9.27
N ARG A 6 14.38 -18.76 8.24
CA ARG A 6 13.99 -18.35 6.88
C ARG A 6 12.51 -18.01 6.80
N HIS A 7 11.65 -18.77 7.45
CA HIS A 7 10.21 -18.46 7.51
C HIS A 7 9.94 -17.14 8.22
N HIS A 8 10.61 -16.89 9.35
CA HIS A 8 10.48 -15.61 10.05
C HIS A 8 10.92 -14.41 9.19
N LEU A 9 12.00 -14.54 8.44
CA LEU A 9 12.46 -13.49 7.52
C LEU A 9 11.47 -13.25 6.37
N VAL A 10 10.89 -14.31 5.80
CA VAL A 10 9.86 -14.18 4.76
C VAL A 10 8.60 -13.51 5.32
N HIS A 11 8.13 -13.91 6.49
CA HIS A 11 6.99 -13.25 7.15
C HIS A 11 7.26 -11.79 7.48
N ALA A 12 8.45 -11.48 8.01
CA ALA A 12 8.86 -10.10 8.26
C ALA A 12 8.92 -9.28 6.97
N GLY A 13 9.41 -9.87 5.87
CA GLY A 13 9.42 -9.25 4.55
C GLY A 13 8.01 -8.93 4.04
N TRP A 14 7.07 -9.88 4.18
CA TRP A 14 5.67 -9.66 3.81
C TRP A 14 4.99 -8.58 4.65
N LEU A 15 5.23 -8.56 5.97
CA LEU A 15 4.69 -7.53 6.86
C LEU A 15 5.25 -6.15 6.52
N ALA A 16 6.54 -6.05 6.23
CA ALA A 16 7.16 -4.80 5.80
C ALA A 16 6.60 -4.31 4.46
N ALA A 17 6.42 -5.21 3.48
CA ALA A 17 5.81 -4.88 2.20
C ALA A 17 4.35 -4.39 2.37
N ALA A 18 3.56 -5.06 3.19
CA ALA A 18 2.20 -4.66 3.50
C ALA A 18 2.15 -3.28 4.19
N ALA A 19 3.04 -3.03 5.16
CA ALA A 19 3.15 -1.75 5.83
C ALA A 19 3.53 -0.62 4.87
N LEU A 20 4.49 -0.85 3.97
CA LEU A 20 4.88 0.11 2.94
C LEU A 20 3.73 0.40 1.96
N ALA A 21 2.99 -0.62 1.54
CA ALA A 21 1.82 -0.45 0.68
C ALA A 21 0.73 0.39 1.37
N LEU A 22 0.44 0.12 2.64
CA LEU A 22 -0.49 0.94 3.42
C LEU A 22 0.00 2.38 3.54
N LEU A 23 1.26 2.59 3.91
CA LEU A 23 1.85 3.93 4.02
C LEU A 23 1.77 4.70 2.69
N ALA A 24 1.99 4.02 1.57
CA ALA A 24 1.84 4.63 0.25
C ALA A 24 0.39 5.09 -0.01
N VAL A 25 -0.60 4.23 0.29
CA VAL A 25 -2.03 4.58 0.15
C VAL A 25 -2.41 5.75 1.05
N PHE A 26 -2.01 5.71 2.32
CA PHE A 26 -2.24 6.81 3.26
C PHE A 26 -1.57 8.10 2.80
N GLY A 27 -0.35 8.03 2.28
CA GLY A 27 0.34 9.17 1.68
C GLY A 27 -0.41 9.74 0.49
N LEU A 28 -1.03 8.90 -0.33
CA LEU A 28 -1.83 9.32 -1.49
C LEU A 28 -3.11 10.05 -1.06
N TYR A 29 -3.74 9.65 0.05
CA TYR A 29 -4.89 10.36 0.63
C TYR A 29 -4.55 11.78 1.13
N THR A 30 -3.28 12.06 1.45
CA THR A 30 -2.87 13.43 1.81
C THR A 30 -2.76 14.37 0.61
N ARG A 31 -2.87 13.86 -0.63
CA ARG A 31 -2.75 14.66 -1.85
C ARG A 31 -4.13 15.00 -2.42
N PRO A 32 -4.65 16.22 -2.20
CA PRO A 32 -6.01 16.56 -2.61
C PRO A 32 -6.23 16.47 -4.13
N ALA A 33 -5.24 16.86 -4.93
CA ALA A 33 -5.32 16.77 -6.40
C ALA A 33 -5.52 15.34 -6.91
N PHE A 34 -4.93 14.34 -6.22
CA PHE A 34 -5.12 12.94 -6.58
C PHE A 34 -6.56 12.48 -6.31
N LEU A 35 -7.11 12.85 -5.15
CA LEU A 35 -8.48 12.48 -4.78
C LEU A 35 -9.52 13.12 -5.69
N VAL A 36 -9.34 14.40 -6.03
CA VAL A 36 -10.22 15.10 -6.97
C VAL A 36 -10.18 14.42 -8.34
N GLY A 37 -8.98 14.09 -8.85
CA GLY A 37 -8.85 13.39 -10.14
C GLY A 37 -9.47 11.99 -10.14
N LEU A 38 -9.35 11.23 -9.05
CA LEU A 38 -10.03 9.94 -8.91
C LEU A 38 -11.54 10.06 -8.95
N VAL A 39 -12.10 11.04 -8.22
CA VAL A 39 -13.54 11.30 -8.20
C VAL A 39 -14.01 11.69 -9.59
N ASP A 40 -13.29 12.59 -10.27
CA ASP A 40 -13.59 13.00 -11.64
C ASP A 40 -13.65 11.80 -12.60
N GLN A 41 -12.67 10.89 -12.52
CA GLN A 41 -12.65 9.66 -13.32
C GLN A 41 -13.81 8.71 -12.98
N LEU A 42 -14.13 8.54 -11.69
CA LEU A 42 -15.19 7.65 -11.24
C LEU A 42 -16.58 8.18 -11.63
N TRP A 43 -16.74 9.50 -11.62
CA TRP A 43 -17.97 10.19 -12.04
C TRP A 43 -18.04 10.47 -13.53
N ALA A 44 -16.98 10.27 -14.31
CA ALA A 44 -17.00 10.45 -15.75
C ALA A 44 -18.01 9.53 -16.49
N CYS A 45 -18.47 8.46 -15.83
CA CYS A 45 -19.47 7.53 -16.35
C CYS A 45 -20.92 7.89 -15.99
N PHE A 46 -21.14 8.85 -15.10
CA PHE A 46 -22.46 9.37 -14.71
C PHE A 46 -22.75 10.68 -15.42
#